data_AF-S7XCX2-F1
#
_entry.id   AF-S7XCX2-F1
#
_cell.length_a   1.000
_cell.length_b   1.000
_cell.length_c   1.000
_cell.angle_alpha   90.00
_cell.angle_beta   90.00
_cell.angle_gamma   90.00
#
_symmetry.space_group_name_H-M   'P 1'
#
loop_
_entity.id
_entity.type
_entity.pdbx_description
1 polymer ?
#
loop_
_entity_poly.entity_id
_entity_poly.type
_entity_poly.pdbx_seq_one_letter_code
_entity_poly.pdbx_strand_id
1 'polypeptide(L)'
;MGFSLHNSIAVIEGHIGKRSEFVRTPKFNISTIRDSWKGNKYIIKKVSPHVIIEGILMLYFAFGMYSAFVVGDQGGDFGLFPFHLMLFIGFGYVFFKSLSSKA
;
A
#
# COMPACT_ATOMS: atom_id res chain seq x y z
N MET A 1 -6.78 -12.61 8.33
CA MET A 1 -6.75 -13.39 9.60
C MET A 1 -5.79 -12.77 10.63
N GLY A 2 -5.92 -11.46 10.91
CA GLY A 2 -5.13 -10.78 11.97
C GLY A 2 -6.00 -10.20 13.09
N PHE A 3 -7.30 -10.01 12.85
CA PHE A 3 -8.20 -9.32 13.78
C PHE A 3 -8.43 -10.09 15.09
N SER A 4 -8.59 -11.42 15.05
CA SER A 4 -8.79 -12.22 16.26
C SER A 4 -7.58 -12.20 17.21
N LEU A 5 -6.37 -12.17 16.64
CA LEU A 5 -5.11 -12.16 17.39
C LEU A 5 -4.89 -10.80 18.07
N HIS A 6 -5.10 -9.69 17.35
CA HIS A 6 -5.04 -8.34 17.93
C HIS A 6 -6.12 -8.11 18.99
N ASN A 7 -7.34 -8.63 18.79
CA ASN A 7 -8.42 -8.53 19.78
C ASN A 7 -8.06 -9.28 21.07
N SER A 8 -7.46 -10.47 20.96
CA SER A 8 -7.05 -11.27 22.12
C SER A 8 -5.93 -10.60 22.91
N ILE A 9 -4.94 -10.03 22.21
CA ILE A 9 -3.85 -9.25 22.83
C ILE A 9 -4.42 -8.03 23.56
N ALA A 10 -5.36 -7.30 22.96
CA ALA A 10 -5.99 -6.12 23.58
C ALA A 10 -6.75 -6.46 24.87
N VAL A 11 -7.43 -7.62 24.92
CA VAL A 11 -8.13 -8.09 26.13
C VAL A 11 -7.14 -8.42 27.25
N ILE A 12 -6.04 -9.11 26.93
CA ILE A 12 -5.00 -9.46 27.92
C ILE A 12 -4.29 -8.20 28.43
N GLU A 13 -3.92 -7.27 27.54
CA GLU A 13 -3.30 -5.99 27.93
C GLU A 13 -4.25 -5.14 28.78
N GLY A 14 -5.56 -5.17 28.50
CA GLY A 14 -6.58 -4.53 29.32
C GLY A 14 -6.73 -5.15 30.71
N HIS A 15 -6.69 -6.48 30.83
CA HIS A 15 -6.77 -7.18 32.12
C HIS A 15 -5.55 -6.93 33.00
N ILE A 16 -4.35 -6.81 32.40
CA ILE A 16 -3.09 -6.49 33.10
C ILE A 16 -3.04 -5.00 33.52
N GLY A 17 -4.02 -4.17 33.12
CA GLY A 17 -4.07 -2.75 33.44
C GLY A 17 -3.01 -1.94 32.69
N LYS A 18 -2.43 -2.50 31.63
CA LYS A 18 -1.46 -1.80 30.78
C LYS A 18 -2.22 -0.70 30.05
N ARG A 19 -1.84 0.56 30.25
CA ARG A 19 -2.47 1.70 29.56
C ARG A 19 -2.18 1.58 28.07
N SER A 20 -3.16 1.05 27.34
CA SER A 20 -3.12 0.93 25.89
C SER A 20 -3.14 2.32 25.25
N GLU A 21 -2.69 2.44 23.99
CA GLU A 21 -2.79 3.68 23.19
C GLU A 21 -4.25 4.17 23.00
N PHE A 22 -5.24 3.40 23.47
CA PHE A 22 -6.65 3.78 23.61
C PHE A 22 -6.95 4.76 24.77
N VAL A 23 -5.95 5.44 25.35
CA VAL A 23 -6.26 6.67 26.11
C VAL A 23 -6.82 7.69 25.11
N ARG A 24 -8.03 8.21 25.39
CA ARG A 24 -8.74 9.17 24.54
C ARG A 24 -8.04 10.54 24.52
N THR A 25 -6.81 10.61 24.05
CA THR A 25 -6.18 11.84 23.61
C THR A 25 -6.16 11.78 22.08
N PRO A 26 -6.78 12.73 21.38
CA PRO A 26 -6.82 12.69 19.92
C PRO A 26 -5.38 12.62 19.41
N LYS A 27 -5.08 11.57 18.62
CA LYS A 27 -3.73 11.29 18.07
C LYS A 27 -3.13 12.47 17.29
N PHE A 28 -3.97 13.44 16.94
CA PHE A 28 -3.60 14.68 16.26
C PHE A 28 -3.57 15.96 17.14
N ASN A 29 -3.97 15.89 18.42
CA ASN A 29 -4.08 17.02 19.37
C ASN A 29 -4.71 18.29 18.77
N ILE A 30 -5.73 18.12 17.92
CA ILE A 30 -6.44 19.22 17.25
C ILE A 30 -7.56 19.66 18.19
N SER A 31 -7.39 20.80 18.86
CA SER A 31 -8.38 21.33 19.80
C SER A 31 -9.36 22.33 19.16
N THR A 32 -9.00 22.90 18.01
CA THR A 32 -9.82 23.91 17.33
C THR A 32 -9.90 23.69 15.82
N ILE A 33 -11.01 24.13 15.20
CA ILE A 33 -11.26 24.01 13.74
C ILE A 33 -10.20 24.77 12.89
N ARG A 34 -9.42 25.66 13.51
CA ARG A 34 -8.35 26.45 12.88
C ARG A 34 -6.96 25.83 12.96
N ASP A 35 -6.78 24.72 13.68
CA ASP A 35 -5.47 24.09 13.84
C ASP A 35 -4.98 23.45 12.53
N SER A 36 -3.75 23.80 12.14
CA SER A 36 -3.14 23.38 10.88
C SER A 36 -2.63 21.95 10.94
N TRP A 37 -2.99 21.15 9.93
CA TRP A 37 -2.55 19.76 9.75
C TRP A 37 -1.11 19.67 9.22
N LYS A 38 -0.49 20.81 8.85
CA LYS A 38 0.89 20.83 8.33
C LYS A 38 1.89 20.71 9.49
N GLY A 39 2.42 19.51 9.70
CA GLY A 39 3.57 19.27 10.60
C GLY A 39 3.43 18.10 11.57
N ASN A 40 2.29 17.40 11.57
CA ASN A 40 2.09 16.29 12.49
C ASN A 40 3.02 15.10 12.16
N LYS A 41 3.66 14.52 13.18
CA LYS A 41 4.57 13.36 13.09
C LYS A 41 3.91 12.12 12.43
N TYR A 42 2.58 12.05 12.44
CA TYR A 42 1.80 11.00 11.77
C TYR A 42 1.54 11.24 10.27
N ILE A 43 1.81 12.45 9.77
CA ILE A 43 1.64 12.81 8.35
C ILE A 43 2.98 12.61 7.65
N ILE A 44 3.28 11.37 7.32
CA ILE A 44 4.50 10.99 6.61
C ILE A 44 4.31 11.29 5.12
N LYS A 45 4.68 12.50 4.70
CA LYS A 45 4.62 12.92 3.28
C LYS A 45 5.66 12.25 2.38
N LYS A 46 6.63 11.51 2.92
CA LYS A 46 7.66 10.85 2.10
C LYS A 46 7.07 9.71 1.27
N VAL A 47 7.47 9.64 0.00
CA VAL A 47 7.21 8.49 -0.86
C VAL A 47 7.95 7.30 -0.25
N SER A 48 7.22 6.22 0.02
CA SER A 48 7.82 5.00 0.57
C SER A 48 8.72 4.38 -0.52
N PRO A 49 9.91 3.85 -0.18
CA PRO A 49 10.76 3.12 -1.13
C PRO A 49 10.01 1.99 -1.87
N HIS A 50 8.98 1.44 -1.23
CA HIS A 50 8.09 0.44 -1.80
C HIS A 50 7.38 0.91 -3.08
N VAL A 51 7.05 2.20 -3.19
CA VAL A 51 6.38 2.76 -4.39
C VAL A 51 7.31 2.71 -5.61
N ILE A 52 8.62 2.88 -5.42
CA ILE A 52 9.60 2.77 -6.51
C ILE A 52 9.67 1.32 -7.00
N ILE A 53 9.67 0.36 -6.07
CA ILE A 53 9.66 -1.08 -6.38
C ILE A 53 8.39 -1.45 -7.15
N GLU A 54 7.23 -0.97 -6.74
CA GLU A 54 5.96 -1.17 -7.44
C GLU A 54 5.99 -0.64 -8.88
N GLY A 55 6.59 0.54 -9.10
CA GLY A 55 6.78 1.11 -10.43
C GLY A 55 7.71 0.27 -11.32
N ILE A 56 8.80 -0.25 -10.76
CA ILE A 56 9.71 -1.17 -11.48
C ILE A 56 8.99 -2.47 -11.85
N LEU A 57 8.22 -3.04 -10.91
CA LEU A 57 7.43 -4.26 -11.16
C LEU A 57 6.38 -4.03 -12.24
N MET A 58 5.68 -2.88 -12.23
CA MET A 58 4.77 -2.50 -13.31
C MET A 58 5.46 -2.53 -14.68
N LEU A 59 6.64 -1.89 -14.81
CA LEU A 59 7.39 -1.89 -16.07
C LEU A 59 7.86 -3.28 -16.47
N TYR A 60 8.27 -4.10 -15.50
CA TYR A 60 8.66 -5.49 -15.73
C TYR A 60 7.50 -6.32 -16.31
N PHE A 61 6.29 -6.22 -15.75
CA PHE A 61 5.12 -6.93 -16.28
C PHE A 61 4.63 -6.37 -17.62
N ALA A 62 4.79 -5.06 -17.86
CA ALA A 62 4.55 -4.48 -19.18
C ALA A 62 5.50 -5.05 -20.24
N PHE A 63 6.78 -5.23 -19.88
CA PHE A 63 7.75 -5.88 -20.75
C PHE A 63 7.41 -7.37 -20.98
N GLY A 64 6.96 -8.10 -19.94
CA GLY A 64 6.49 -9.47 -20.07
C GLY A 64 5.30 -9.59 -21.02
N MET A 65 4.34 -8.66 -20.92
CA MET A 65 3.22 -8.57 -21.87
C MET A 65 3.69 -8.28 -23.30
N TYR A 66 4.66 -7.37 -23.50
CA TYR A 66 5.22 -7.10 -24.82
C TYR A 66 5.94 -8.33 -25.40
N SER A 67 6.73 -9.01 -24.57
CA SER A 67 7.50 -10.20 -24.95
C SER A 67 6.58 -11.35 -25.38
N ALA A 68 5.40 -11.48 -24.79
CA ALA A 68 4.39 -12.45 -25.20
C ALA A 68 4.03 -12.36 -26.69
N PHE A 69 4.07 -11.17 -27.28
CA PHE A 69 3.80 -10.96 -28.72
C PHE A 69 5.05 -11.14 -29.61
N VAL A 70 6.25 -10.88 -29.08
CA VAL A 70 7.48 -10.76 -29.89
C VAL A 70 8.30 -12.05 -29.93
N VAL A 71 8.33 -12.83 -28.85
CA VAL A 71 9.27 -13.95 -28.67
C VAL A 71 8.72 -15.29 -29.21
N GLY A 72 7.42 -15.38 -29.49
CA GLY A 72 6.82 -16.65 -29.93
C GLY A 72 7.01 -16.91 -31.44
N ASP A 73 7.82 -17.90 -31.79
CA ASP A 73 8.12 -18.35 -33.17
C ASP A 73 6.88 -18.78 -33.99
N GLN A 74 5.71 -18.96 -33.37
CA GLN A 74 4.48 -19.47 -34.00
C GLN A 74 3.20 -18.73 -33.60
N GLY A 75 3.30 -17.46 -33.18
CA GLY A 75 2.13 -16.61 -32.91
C GLY A 75 1.99 -16.13 -31.46
N GLY A 76 3.10 -16.04 -30.72
CA GLY A 76 3.14 -15.51 -29.37
C GLY A 76 2.84 -16.53 -28.26
N ASP A 77 3.42 -16.33 -27.08
CA ASP A 77 3.16 -17.13 -25.88
C ASP A 77 2.20 -16.38 -24.96
N PHE A 78 0.91 -16.70 -25.08
CA PHE A 78 -0.16 -16.06 -24.31
C PHE A 78 -0.58 -16.81 -23.06
N GLY A 79 0.04 -17.96 -22.74
CA GLY A 79 -0.38 -18.80 -21.62
C GLY A 79 -0.35 -18.05 -20.28
N LEU A 80 0.64 -17.17 -20.11
CA LEU A 80 0.80 -16.34 -18.92
C LEU A 80 0.26 -14.91 -19.07
N PHE A 81 -0.26 -14.54 -20.24
CA PHE A 81 -0.71 -13.18 -20.54
C PHE A 81 -1.78 -12.63 -19.56
N PRO A 82 -2.87 -13.37 -19.23
CA PRO A 82 -3.87 -12.85 -18.29
C PRO A 82 -3.30 -12.59 -16.90
N PHE A 83 -2.32 -13.38 -16.45
CA PHE A 83 -1.64 -13.16 -15.17
C PHE A 83 -0.74 -11.93 -15.21
N HIS A 84 0.03 -11.74 -16.29
CA HIS A 84 0.87 -10.55 -16.44
C HIS A 84 0.03 -9.27 -16.55
N LEU A 85 -1.09 -9.33 -17.25
CA LEU A 85 -2.04 -8.21 -17.35
C LEU A 85 -2.64 -7.85 -15.99
N MET A 86 -3.06 -8.86 -15.21
CA MET A 86 -3.57 -8.65 -13.86
C MET A 86 -2.52 -7.98 -12.97
N LEU A 87 -1.27 -8.45 -13.02
CA LEU A 87 -0.16 -7.89 -12.24
C LEU A 87 0.19 -6.46 -12.68
N PHE A 88 0.23 -6.19 -13.99
CA PHE A 88 0.44 -4.87 -14.54
C PHE A 88 -0.61 -3.86 -14.05
N ILE A 89 -1.90 -4.22 -14.13
CA ILE A 89 -3.00 -3.37 -13.66
C ILE A 89 -2.90 -3.18 -12.14
N GLY A 90 -2.63 -4.24 -11.38
CA GLY A 90 -2.51 -4.19 -9.93
C GLY A 90 -1.39 -3.26 -9.46
N PHE A 91 -0.16 -3.48 -9.92
CA PHE A 91 0.98 -2.64 -9.58
C PHE A 91 0.83 -1.21 -10.12
N GLY A 92 0.29 -1.05 -11.33
CA GLY A 92 -0.01 0.27 -11.90
C GLY A 92 -1.01 1.06 -11.05
N TYR A 93 -2.12 0.44 -10.64
CA TYR A 93 -3.12 1.09 -9.79
C TYR A 93 -2.50 1.60 -8.48
N VAL A 94 -1.75 0.75 -7.77
CA VAL A 94 -1.12 1.11 -6.50
C VAL A 94 -0.07 2.21 -6.70
N PHE A 95 0.74 2.12 -7.77
CA PHE A 95 1.75 3.12 -8.11
C PHE A 95 1.11 4.49 -8.38
N PHE A 96 0.15 4.59 -9.31
CA PHE A 96 -0.52 5.85 -9.64
C PHE A 96 -1.30 6.42 -8.45
N LYS A 97 -1.96 5.57 -7.65
CA LYS A 97 -2.67 6.03 -6.45
C LYS A 97 -1.72 6.55 -5.39
N SER A 98 -0.56 5.93 -5.22
CA SER A 98 0.49 6.37 -4.30
C SER A 98 1.12 7.71 -4.72
N LEU A 99 1.26 7.95 -6.03
CA LEU A 99 1.67 9.25 -6.58
C LEU A 99 0.59 10.33 -6.39
N SER A 100 -0.66 10.04 -6.79
CA SER A 100 -1.76 11.01 -6.72
C SER A 100 -2.19 11.35 -5.29
N SER A 101 -2.12 10.42 -4.34
CA SER A 101 -2.49 10.66 -2.94
C SER A 101 -1.51 11.58 -2.19
N LYS A 102 -0.34 11.85 -2.76
CA LYS A 102 0.71 12.69 -2.16
C LYS A 102 1.01 13.97 -2.94
N ALA A 103 0.38 14.17 -4.10
CA ALA A 103 0.42 15.39 -4.90
C ALA A 103 -0.54 16.46 -4.35
#